data_AF-A0A0W8CWJ5-F1
#
_entry.id   AF-A0A0W8CWJ5-F1
#
_cell.length_a   1.000
_cell.length_b   1.000
_cell.length_c   1.000
_cell.angle_alpha   90.00
_cell.angle_beta   90.00
_cell.angle_gamma   90.00
#
_symmetry.space_group_name_H-M   'P 1'
#
loop_
_entity.id
_entity.type
_entity.pdbx_description
1 polymer ?
#
loop_
_entity_poly.entity_id
_entity_poly.type
_entity_poly.pdbx_seq_one_letter_code
_entity_poly.pdbx_strand_id
1 'polypeptide(L)'
;MLTATSSTEETSQRLVSVLETFGRGGATVEELEYTAELLIATAEEETMSQDRVKLVSAFAEVLEETAFLDAAQLSTIAEQLADVLLGSEDDSEEDQESHTARRRRLRNERLETQFAIGKSCLVVLEEDEAWHPARITKHIGENDDSDDESAVDDRPIVVEVEFIEFGKKQIVREDEVVLDEDVAGREDADDMTGLCEMCERPMNLTAHHVIPRVTHSKYLRKGYTKEFLNTCIMICRQCHSKIHSVEDNKTLAREYNTLDKIMQHPEIIAWVAYARKQKARVKPRKKSKWPVGK
;
A
#
# COMPACT_ATOMS: atom_id res chain seq x y z
N MET A 1 13.88 0.67 -9.63
CA MET A 1 13.19 -0.63 -9.78
C MET A 1 11.68 -0.43 -9.57
N LEU A 2 11.01 0.35 -10.43
CA LEU A 2 9.58 0.71 -10.29
C LEU A 2 8.77 0.54 -11.59
N THR A 3 9.25 -0.29 -12.52
CA THR A 3 8.59 -0.50 -13.83
C THR A 3 7.67 -1.73 -13.89
N ALA A 4 7.60 -2.54 -12.82
CA ALA A 4 6.83 -3.79 -12.84
C ALA A 4 5.32 -3.59 -12.55
N THR A 5 4.95 -2.61 -11.71
CA THR A 5 3.58 -2.52 -11.16
C THR A 5 2.53 -2.07 -12.18
N SER A 6 2.88 -1.19 -13.13
CA SER A 6 1.93 -0.70 -14.15
C SER A 6 1.61 -1.76 -15.21
N SER A 7 2.55 -2.66 -15.52
CA SER A 7 2.33 -3.73 -16.49
C SER A 7 1.47 -4.83 -15.89
N THR A 8 1.72 -5.20 -14.63
CA THR A 8 0.94 -6.23 -13.92
C THR A 8 -0.51 -5.80 -13.69
N GLU A 9 -0.74 -4.51 -13.42
CA GLU A 9 -2.09 -3.96 -13.23
C GLU A 9 -2.90 -3.95 -14.55
N GLU A 10 -2.25 -3.64 -15.68
CA GLU A 10 -2.87 -3.74 -17.01
C GLU A 10 -3.21 -5.18 -17.38
N THR A 11 -2.27 -6.11 -17.15
CA THR A 11 -2.48 -7.53 -17.42
C THR A 11 -3.61 -8.08 -16.55
N SER A 12 -3.67 -7.69 -15.26
CA SER A 12 -4.75 -8.10 -14.36
C SER A 12 -6.13 -7.65 -14.87
N GLN A 13 -6.27 -6.38 -15.30
CA GLN A 13 -7.53 -5.88 -15.87
C GLN A 13 -7.97 -6.63 -17.14
N ARG A 14 -7.02 -7.01 -18.00
CA ARG A 14 -7.32 -7.80 -19.20
C ARG A 14 -7.78 -9.23 -18.85
N LEU A 15 -7.16 -9.86 -17.85
CA LEU A 15 -7.58 -11.18 -17.37
C LEU A 15 -8.96 -11.14 -16.71
N VAL A 16 -9.26 -10.11 -15.92
CA VAL A 16 -10.60 -9.87 -15.35
C VAL A 16 -11.65 -9.75 -16.46
N SER A 17 -11.37 -9.00 -17.52
CA SER A 17 -12.29 -8.83 -18.66
C SER A 17 -12.60 -10.17 -19.37
N VAL A 18 -11.59 -11.04 -19.50
CA VAL A 18 -11.80 -12.40 -20.01
C VAL A 18 -12.68 -13.20 -19.07
N LEU A 19 -12.38 -13.24 -17.76
CA LEU A 19 -13.16 -13.98 -16.78
C LEU A 19 -14.63 -13.50 -16.69
N GLU A 20 -14.87 -12.20 -16.78
CA GLU A 20 -16.22 -11.60 -16.83
C GLU A 20 -17.04 -12.10 -18.02
N THR A 21 -16.39 -12.30 -19.16
CA THR A 21 -17.05 -12.79 -20.39
C THR A 21 -17.60 -14.21 -20.24
N PHE A 22 -17.00 -15.02 -19.36
CA PHE A 22 -17.40 -16.41 -19.11
C PHE A 22 -18.07 -16.65 -17.74
N GLY A 23 -18.06 -15.65 -16.85
CA GLY A 23 -18.69 -15.72 -15.54
C GLY A 23 -20.21 -15.83 -15.64
N ARG A 24 -20.81 -16.75 -14.87
CA ARG A 24 -22.27 -16.98 -14.86
C ARG A 24 -23.04 -15.90 -14.10
N GLY A 25 -22.90 -14.61 -14.43
CA GLY A 25 -23.73 -13.49 -13.92
C GLY A 25 -23.86 -13.35 -12.39
N GLY A 26 -23.12 -14.14 -11.61
CA GLY A 26 -23.14 -14.22 -10.16
C GLY A 26 -21.75 -14.23 -9.54
N ALA A 27 -20.70 -14.04 -10.37
CA ALA A 27 -19.36 -13.75 -9.90
C ALA A 27 -19.30 -12.28 -9.46
N THR A 28 -18.75 -12.04 -8.28
CA THR A 28 -18.44 -10.71 -7.78
C THR A 28 -17.16 -10.18 -8.42
N VAL A 29 -17.02 -8.86 -8.53
CA VAL A 29 -15.81 -8.20 -9.05
C VAL A 29 -14.57 -8.68 -8.27
N GLU A 30 -14.71 -8.86 -6.95
CA GLU A 30 -13.67 -9.33 -6.05
C GLU A 30 -13.22 -10.77 -6.35
N GLU A 31 -14.13 -11.67 -6.74
CA GLU A 31 -13.79 -13.05 -7.13
C GLU A 31 -13.04 -13.10 -8.47
N LEU A 32 -13.38 -12.20 -9.39
CA LEU A 32 -12.74 -12.09 -10.71
C LEU A 32 -11.33 -11.52 -10.59
N GLU A 33 -11.15 -10.45 -9.82
CA GLU A 33 -9.84 -9.86 -9.51
C GLU A 33 -8.93 -10.86 -8.79
N TYR A 34 -9.44 -11.58 -7.79
CA TYR A 34 -8.68 -12.62 -7.09
C TYR A 34 -8.22 -13.75 -8.02
N THR A 35 -9.11 -14.21 -8.91
CA THR A 35 -8.78 -15.28 -9.87
C THR A 35 -7.74 -14.81 -10.89
N ALA A 36 -7.83 -13.56 -11.36
CA ALA A 36 -6.83 -12.95 -12.24
C ALA A 36 -5.44 -12.85 -11.56
N GLU A 37 -5.37 -12.45 -10.29
CA GLU A 37 -4.10 -12.41 -9.54
C GLU A 37 -3.48 -13.81 -9.38
N LEU A 38 -4.30 -14.83 -9.12
CA LEU A 38 -3.84 -16.21 -9.00
C LEU A 38 -3.24 -16.72 -10.32
N LEU A 39 -3.89 -16.43 -11.45
CA LEU A 39 -3.39 -16.77 -12.79
C LEU A 39 -2.06 -16.09 -13.12
N ILE A 40 -1.89 -14.81 -12.74
CA ILE A 40 -0.61 -14.10 -12.90
C ILE A 40 0.50 -14.78 -12.08
N ALA A 41 0.22 -15.13 -10.82
CA ALA A 41 1.19 -15.82 -9.98
C ALA A 41 1.58 -17.20 -10.54
N THR A 42 0.61 -17.98 -11.03
CA THR A 42 0.86 -19.25 -11.71
C THR A 42 1.69 -19.06 -12.97
N ALA A 43 1.44 -17.98 -13.73
CA ALA A 43 2.24 -17.64 -14.90
C ALA A 43 3.69 -17.32 -14.52
N GLU A 44 3.92 -16.49 -13.50
CA GLU A 44 5.27 -16.13 -13.04
C GLU A 44 6.11 -17.36 -12.65
N GLU A 45 5.48 -18.38 -12.07
CA GLU A 45 6.13 -19.65 -11.72
C GLU A 45 6.45 -20.50 -12.97
N GLU A 46 5.55 -20.54 -13.97
CA GLU A 46 5.70 -21.35 -15.19
C GLU A 46 6.52 -20.66 -16.31
N THR A 47 6.69 -19.34 -16.24
CA THR A 47 7.40 -18.52 -17.27
C THR A 47 8.90 -18.83 -17.35
N MET A 48 9.46 -19.60 -16.42
CA MET A 48 10.81 -20.15 -16.56
C MET A 48 10.96 -21.15 -17.72
N SER A 49 9.86 -21.63 -18.31
CA SER A 49 9.87 -22.69 -19.34
C SER A 49 9.40 -22.29 -20.74
N GLN A 50 8.74 -21.13 -20.91
CA GLN A 50 8.10 -20.69 -22.19
C GLN A 50 7.23 -21.77 -22.87
N ASP A 51 6.66 -22.70 -22.11
CA ASP A 51 5.91 -23.84 -22.62
C ASP A 51 4.39 -23.56 -22.52
N ARG A 52 3.80 -23.06 -23.62
CA ARG A 52 2.38 -22.70 -23.70
C ARG A 52 1.45 -23.84 -23.27
N VAL A 53 1.80 -25.09 -23.60
CA VAL A 53 0.96 -26.25 -23.29
C VAL A 53 0.89 -26.49 -21.78
N LYS A 54 2.00 -26.27 -21.06
CA LYS A 54 2.03 -26.36 -19.60
C LYS A 54 1.29 -25.21 -18.94
N LEU A 55 1.46 -23.99 -19.46
CA LEU A 55 0.77 -22.81 -18.93
C LEU A 55 -0.76 -22.96 -19.03
N VAL A 56 -1.27 -23.41 -20.17
CA VAL A 56 -2.70 -23.67 -20.37
C VAL A 56 -3.20 -24.78 -19.44
N SER A 57 -2.41 -25.85 -19.23
CA SER A 57 -2.76 -26.91 -18.28
C SER A 57 -2.83 -26.39 -16.84
N ALA A 58 -1.87 -25.57 -16.42
CA ALA A 58 -1.85 -24.98 -15.08
C ALA A 58 -3.02 -24.02 -14.86
N PHE A 59 -3.40 -23.22 -15.86
CA PHE A 59 -4.58 -22.37 -15.78
C PHE A 59 -5.87 -23.17 -15.70
N ALA A 60 -5.98 -24.27 -16.45
CA ALA A 60 -7.16 -25.13 -16.38
C ALA A 60 -7.34 -25.72 -14.95
N GLU A 61 -6.25 -26.11 -14.28
CA GLU A 61 -6.30 -26.57 -12.88
C GLU A 61 -6.73 -25.45 -11.92
N VAL A 62 -6.20 -24.24 -12.08
CA VAL A 62 -6.58 -23.06 -11.28
C VAL A 62 -8.07 -22.74 -11.45
N LEU A 63 -8.58 -22.79 -12.69
CA LEU A 63 -9.98 -22.47 -12.99
C LEU A 63 -10.95 -23.57 -12.53
N GLU A 64 -10.52 -24.83 -12.46
CA GLU A 64 -11.36 -25.94 -11.96
C GLU A 64 -11.77 -25.74 -10.49
N GLU A 65 -10.94 -25.06 -9.70
CA GLU A 65 -11.24 -24.71 -8.31
C GLU A 65 -12.20 -23.50 -8.17
N THR A 66 -12.55 -22.82 -9.27
CA THR A 66 -13.45 -21.66 -9.27
C THR A 66 -14.91 -22.05 -9.49
N ALA A 67 -15.77 -21.71 -8.53
CA ALA A 67 -17.16 -22.18 -8.52
C ALA A 67 -18.12 -21.43 -9.48
N PHE A 68 -17.66 -20.33 -10.10
CA PHE A 68 -18.50 -19.43 -10.90
C PHE A 68 -18.34 -19.59 -12.41
N LEU A 69 -17.42 -20.47 -12.85
CA LEU A 69 -17.17 -20.79 -14.26
C LEU A 69 -17.82 -22.12 -14.66
N ASP A 70 -18.16 -22.26 -15.93
CA ASP A 70 -18.67 -23.52 -16.47
C ASP A 70 -17.52 -24.50 -16.73
N ALA A 71 -17.60 -25.68 -16.12
CA ALA A 71 -16.67 -26.79 -16.35
C ALA A 71 -16.50 -27.14 -17.85
N ALA A 72 -17.54 -26.93 -18.67
CA ALA A 72 -17.50 -27.18 -20.11
C ALA A 72 -16.68 -26.12 -20.90
N GLN A 73 -16.36 -24.98 -20.31
CA GLN A 73 -15.66 -23.86 -20.96
C GLN A 73 -14.24 -23.63 -20.44
N LEU A 74 -13.80 -24.35 -19.40
CA LEU A 74 -12.49 -24.15 -18.75
C LEU A 74 -11.31 -24.22 -19.71
N SER A 75 -11.32 -25.14 -20.67
CA SER A 75 -10.25 -25.27 -21.67
C SER A 75 -10.15 -24.02 -22.56
N THR A 76 -11.30 -23.50 -23.00
CA THR A 76 -11.36 -22.31 -23.84
C THR A 76 -10.93 -21.06 -23.07
N ILE A 77 -11.31 -20.97 -21.79
CA ILE A 77 -10.93 -19.87 -20.91
C ILE A 77 -9.42 -19.89 -20.65
N ALA A 78 -8.85 -21.07 -20.34
CA ALA A 78 -7.42 -21.23 -20.11
C ALA A 78 -6.58 -20.84 -21.33
N GLU A 79 -7.03 -21.17 -22.55
CA GLU A 79 -6.38 -20.74 -23.80
C GLU A 79 -6.37 -19.21 -23.96
N GLN A 80 -7.51 -18.54 -23.73
CA GLN A 80 -7.61 -17.08 -23.85
C GLN A 80 -6.80 -16.33 -22.80
N LEU A 81 -6.74 -16.85 -21.57
CA LEU A 81 -5.92 -16.26 -20.51
C LEU A 81 -4.41 -16.43 -20.78
N ALA A 82 -4.01 -17.58 -21.36
CA ALA A 82 -2.64 -17.78 -21.81
C ALA A 82 -2.26 -16.83 -22.96
N ASP A 83 -3.19 -16.49 -23.86
CA ASP A 83 -2.97 -15.48 -24.91
C ASP A 83 -2.77 -14.08 -24.34
N VAL A 84 -3.55 -13.69 -23.33
CA VAL A 84 -3.39 -12.39 -22.65
C VAL A 84 -2.01 -12.26 -21.99
N LEU A 85 -1.47 -13.35 -21.44
CA LEU A 85 -0.21 -13.36 -20.70
C LEU A 85 1.02 -13.55 -21.58
N LEU A 86 0.94 -14.36 -22.63
CA LEU A 86 2.03 -14.55 -23.58
C LEU A 86 2.08 -13.43 -24.64
N GLY A 87 1.03 -12.61 -24.71
CA GLY A 87 0.81 -11.63 -25.77
C GLY A 87 0.31 -12.33 -27.03
N SER A 88 -0.84 -11.92 -27.56
CA SER A 88 -1.22 -12.33 -28.90
C SER A 88 -0.21 -11.75 -29.88
N GLU A 89 0.50 -12.60 -30.63
CA GLU A 89 1.16 -12.22 -31.89
C GLU A 89 0.13 -11.88 -32.99
N ASP A 90 -1.00 -11.29 -32.62
CA ASP A 90 -2.08 -10.89 -33.52
C ASP A 90 -2.47 -9.45 -33.18
N ASP A 91 -1.66 -8.54 -33.71
CA ASP A 91 -2.01 -7.13 -33.91
C ASP A 91 -3.30 -7.05 -34.72
N SER A 92 -4.43 -6.80 -34.04
CA SER A 92 -5.67 -6.38 -34.70
C SER A 92 -6.25 -5.12 -34.06
N GLU A 93 -5.65 -3.99 -34.47
CA GLU A 93 -6.26 -2.70 -34.85
C GLU A 93 -7.40 -2.02 -34.05
N GLU A 94 -7.70 -2.36 -32.79
CA GLU A 94 -8.64 -1.55 -31.97
C GLU A 94 -8.14 -1.32 -30.53
N ASP A 95 -7.08 -0.50 -30.38
CA ASP A 95 -6.86 0.47 -29.28
C ASP A 95 -5.41 1.04 -29.37
N GLN A 96 -5.19 1.99 -30.28
CA GLN A 96 -3.88 2.63 -30.46
C GLN A 96 -3.65 3.79 -29.47
N GLU A 97 -3.56 3.50 -28.16
CA GLU A 97 -2.81 4.41 -27.27
C GLU A 97 -1.37 3.91 -27.20
N SER A 98 -0.45 4.63 -27.86
CA SER A 98 0.97 4.30 -27.82
C SER A 98 1.47 4.20 -26.38
N HIS A 99 2.32 3.23 -26.07
CA HIS A 99 2.91 3.02 -24.75
C HIS A 99 3.57 4.29 -24.15
N THR A 100 4.06 5.19 -25.01
CA THR A 100 4.58 6.52 -24.66
C THR A 100 3.48 7.47 -24.16
N ALA A 101 2.30 7.47 -24.77
CA ALA A 101 1.16 8.28 -24.33
C ALA A 101 0.65 7.84 -22.95
N ARG A 102 0.55 6.52 -22.72
CA ARG A 102 0.17 5.94 -21.42
C ARG A 102 1.13 6.35 -20.30
N ARG A 103 2.43 6.23 -20.51
CA ARG A 103 3.45 6.60 -19.51
C ARG A 103 3.49 8.10 -19.24
N ARG A 104 3.36 8.94 -20.28
CA ARG A 104 3.22 10.39 -20.14
C ARG A 104 2.00 10.76 -19.29
N ARG A 105 0.87 10.06 -19.48
CA ARG A 105 -0.35 10.25 -18.68
C ARG A 105 -0.11 9.90 -17.21
N LEU A 106 0.47 8.73 -16.91
CA LEU A 106 0.77 8.31 -15.53
C LEU A 106 1.77 9.25 -14.84
N ARG A 107 2.78 9.74 -15.57
CA ARG A 107 3.74 10.72 -15.05
C ARG A 107 3.03 12.04 -14.68
N ASN A 108 2.18 12.54 -15.56
CA ASN A 108 1.40 13.76 -15.30
C ASN A 108 0.45 13.59 -14.11
N GLU A 109 -0.22 12.45 -14.00
CA GLU A 109 -1.08 12.14 -12.87
C GLU A 109 -0.32 12.16 -11.54
N ARG A 110 0.89 11.59 -11.48
CA ARG A 110 1.75 11.67 -10.28
C ARG A 110 2.17 13.11 -9.94
N LEU A 111 2.47 13.94 -10.94
CA LEU A 111 2.81 15.35 -10.74
C LEU A 111 1.61 16.14 -10.16
N GLU A 112 0.41 15.85 -10.64
CA GLU A 112 -0.82 16.51 -10.22
C GLU A 112 -1.34 16.01 -8.85
N THR A 113 -1.07 14.76 -8.50
CA THR A 113 -1.60 14.13 -7.27
C THR A 113 -0.54 14.00 -6.17
N GLN A 114 0.50 13.19 -6.39
CA GLN A 114 1.52 12.87 -5.40
C GLN A 114 2.45 14.07 -5.14
N PHE A 115 2.90 14.73 -6.19
CA PHE A 115 3.85 15.86 -6.12
C PHE A 115 3.17 17.22 -6.35
N ALA A 116 1.88 17.34 -6.08
CA ALA A 116 1.12 18.56 -6.36
C ALA A 116 1.78 19.82 -5.76
N ILE A 117 1.74 20.92 -6.52
CA ILE A 117 2.26 22.22 -6.04
C ILE A 117 1.50 22.61 -4.76
N GLY A 118 2.27 22.94 -3.72
CA GLY A 118 1.75 23.28 -2.40
C GLY A 118 1.75 22.13 -1.39
N LYS A 119 2.01 20.88 -1.81
CA LYS A 119 2.16 19.76 -0.87
C LYS A 119 3.37 19.95 0.05
N SER A 120 3.19 19.59 1.32
CA SER A 120 4.25 19.60 2.32
C SER A 120 5.08 18.32 2.24
N CYS A 121 6.38 18.48 2.42
CA CYS A 121 7.35 17.39 2.35
C CYS A 121 8.53 17.68 3.28
N LEU A 122 9.37 16.67 3.49
CA LEU A 122 10.68 16.77 4.09
C LEU A 122 11.73 16.60 2.98
N VAL A 123 12.73 17.46 3.01
CA VAL A 123 13.85 17.45 2.07
C VAL A 123 15.15 17.68 2.83
N VAL A 124 16.22 17.04 2.39
CA VAL A 124 17.56 17.27 2.94
C VAL A 124 18.09 18.63 2.46
N LEU A 125 18.43 19.51 3.39
CA LEU A 125 19.04 20.80 3.09
C LEU A 125 20.53 20.61 2.80
N GLU A 126 20.99 21.16 1.67
CA GLU A 126 22.39 21.02 1.23
C GLU A 126 23.42 21.62 2.22
N GLU A 127 23.03 22.64 2.98
CA GLU A 127 23.95 23.34 3.89
C GLU A 127 24.34 22.55 5.14
N ASP A 128 23.40 21.78 5.70
CA ASP A 128 23.60 21.08 6.98
C ASP A 128 23.32 19.58 6.91
N GLU A 129 22.99 19.06 5.73
CA GLU A 129 22.72 17.65 5.46
C GLU A 129 21.61 17.07 6.37
N ALA A 130 20.72 17.94 6.89
CA ALA A 130 19.62 17.55 7.76
C ALA A 130 18.27 17.62 7.03
N TRP A 131 17.28 16.90 7.55
CA TRP A 131 15.92 16.93 7.02
C TRP A 131 15.18 18.18 7.50
N HIS A 132 14.72 18.99 6.55
CA HIS A 132 13.94 20.19 6.82
C HIS A 132 12.56 20.14 6.15
N PRO A 133 11.54 20.71 6.80
CA PRO A 133 10.22 20.83 6.20
C PRO A 133 10.24 21.84 5.06
N ALA A 134 9.68 21.43 3.94
CA ALA A 134 9.61 22.19 2.70
C ALA A 134 8.23 22.04 2.06
N ARG A 135 7.99 22.86 1.03
CA ARG A 135 6.76 22.81 0.24
C ARG A 135 7.11 22.80 -1.23
N ILE A 136 6.45 21.93 -2.00
CA ILE A 136 6.64 21.89 -3.45
C ILE A 136 6.10 23.19 -4.05
N THR A 137 6.92 23.89 -4.83
CA THR A 137 6.56 25.18 -5.44
C THR A 137 6.45 25.11 -6.96
N LYS A 138 7.19 24.21 -7.61
CA LYS A 138 7.18 24.06 -9.07
C LYS A 138 7.66 22.67 -9.48
N HIS A 139 7.13 22.14 -10.57
CA HIS A 139 7.70 20.97 -11.27
C HIS A 139 8.74 21.43 -12.30
N ILE A 140 9.91 20.81 -12.33
CA ILE A 140 10.94 21.10 -13.31
C ILE A 140 10.84 20.05 -14.43
N GLY A 141 10.21 20.44 -15.54
CA GLY A 141 10.35 19.72 -16.81
C GLY A 141 11.58 20.25 -17.56
N GLU A 142 12.45 19.37 -18.03
CA GLU A 142 13.48 19.77 -19.00
C GLU A 142 12.79 20.27 -20.28
N ASN A 143 13.33 21.32 -20.90
CA ASN A 143 12.78 21.92 -22.11
C ASN A 143 12.56 20.86 -23.20
N ASP A 144 11.38 20.89 -23.80
CA ASP A 144 10.77 19.97 -24.78
C ASP A 144 11.44 20.01 -26.18
N ASP A 145 12.75 20.25 -26.26
CA ASP A 145 13.47 20.60 -27.51
C ASP A 145 14.55 19.58 -27.93
N SER A 146 14.46 18.32 -27.51
CA SER A 146 15.34 17.25 -28.04
C SER A 146 14.52 16.09 -28.57
N ASP A 147 14.55 15.90 -29.90
CA ASP A 147 13.87 14.89 -30.73
C ASP A 147 14.24 13.41 -30.42
N ASP A 148 14.72 13.11 -29.21
CA ASP A 148 15.05 11.74 -28.78
C ASP A 148 14.01 11.24 -27.75
N GLU A 149 12.83 10.88 -28.25
CA GLU A 149 11.67 10.41 -27.47
C GLU A 149 11.87 9.04 -26.81
N SER A 150 13.00 8.38 -27.05
CA SER A 150 13.24 7.01 -26.57
C SER A 150 13.79 6.92 -25.14
N ALA A 151 14.24 8.05 -24.55
CA ALA A 151 14.98 8.07 -23.27
C ALA A 151 14.47 9.09 -22.22
N VAL A 152 13.32 9.72 -22.45
CA VAL A 152 12.79 10.81 -21.58
C VAL A 152 11.85 10.27 -20.49
N ASP A 153 11.25 9.10 -20.70
CA ASP A 153 10.05 8.68 -19.96
C ASP A 153 10.32 7.97 -18.61
N ASP A 154 11.55 7.50 -18.38
CA ASP A 154 11.97 6.80 -17.14
C ASP A 154 12.82 7.69 -16.20
N ARG A 155 12.91 8.99 -16.47
CA ARG A 155 13.67 9.92 -15.62
C ARG A 155 12.88 10.23 -14.34
N PRO A 156 13.51 10.25 -13.15
CA PRO A 156 12.79 10.59 -11.92
C PRO A 156 12.19 12.01 -11.99
N ILE A 157 11.09 12.22 -11.28
CA ILE A 157 10.46 13.55 -11.18
C ILE A 157 11.42 14.50 -10.46
N VAL A 158 11.51 15.74 -10.95
CA VAL A 158 12.33 16.80 -10.34
C VAL A 158 11.42 17.97 -9.96
N VAL A 159 11.54 18.42 -8.72
CA VAL A 159 10.68 19.48 -8.15
C VAL A 159 11.51 20.58 -7.49
N GLU A 160 11.04 21.82 -7.59
CA GLU A 160 11.53 22.94 -6.79
C GLU A 160 10.75 22.97 -5.48
N VAL A 161 11.44 22.83 -4.36
CA VAL A 161 10.88 22.98 -3.02
C VAL A 161 11.33 24.29 -2.38
N GLU A 162 10.48 24.86 -1.54
CA GLU A 162 10.80 26.01 -0.70
C GLU A 162 10.80 25.57 0.77
N PHE A 163 11.93 25.70 1.45
CA PHE A 163 12.06 25.35 2.87
C PHE A 163 11.25 26.32 3.73
N ILE A 164 10.39 25.78 4.60
CA ILE A 164 9.49 26.57 5.45
C ILE A 164 10.28 27.43 6.44
N GLU A 165 11.42 26.94 6.92
CA GLU A 165 12.24 27.62 7.94
C GLU A 165 13.02 28.81 7.38
N PHE A 166 13.45 28.74 6.12
CA PHE A 166 14.45 29.67 5.57
C PHE A 166 13.96 30.41 4.31
N GLY A 167 12.85 29.98 3.70
CA GLY A 167 12.40 30.47 2.40
C GLY A 167 13.37 30.16 1.26
N LYS A 168 14.42 29.36 1.52
CA LYS A 168 15.38 28.93 0.50
C LYS A 168 14.67 27.98 -0.46
N LYS A 169 14.91 28.18 -1.75
CA LYS A 169 14.47 27.26 -2.79
C LYS A 169 15.58 26.27 -3.15
N GLN A 170 15.22 25.02 -3.33
CA GLN A 170 16.14 23.95 -3.74
C GLN A 170 15.44 23.05 -4.75
N ILE A 171 16.17 22.65 -5.78
CA ILE A 171 15.70 21.69 -6.77
C ILE A 171 16.13 20.31 -6.30
N VAL A 172 15.18 19.40 -6.17
CA VAL A 172 15.40 18.06 -5.63
C VAL A 172 14.70 17.02 -6.47
N ARG A 173 15.26 15.81 -6.45
CA ARG A 173 14.72 14.66 -7.17
C ARG A 173 13.66 13.93 -6.33
N GLU A 174 12.80 13.15 -6.97
CA GLU A 174 11.74 12.42 -6.27
C GLU A 174 12.28 11.50 -5.16
N ASP A 175 13.48 10.95 -5.31
CA ASP A 175 14.14 10.08 -4.34
C ASP A 175 14.69 10.84 -3.11
N GLU A 176 14.76 12.16 -3.17
CA GLU A 176 15.23 13.05 -2.11
C GLU A 176 14.06 13.75 -1.38
N VAL A 177 12.83 13.49 -1.80
CA VAL A 177 11.60 14.08 -1.25
C VAL A 177 10.84 13.02 -0.48
N VAL A 178 10.60 13.25 0.80
CA VAL A 178 9.68 12.45 1.61
C VAL A 178 8.41 13.25 1.82
N LEU A 179 7.29 12.81 1.25
CA LEU A 179 6.01 13.50 1.44
C LEU A 179 5.57 13.39 2.90
N ASP A 180 4.91 14.42 3.42
CA ASP A 180 4.47 14.45 4.83
C ASP A 180 3.55 13.27 5.20
N GLU A 181 2.78 12.76 4.23
CA GLU A 181 1.91 11.58 4.34
C GLU A 181 2.70 10.26 4.52
N ASP A 182 3.95 10.22 4.03
CA ASP A 182 4.82 9.04 4.04
C ASP A 182 5.84 9.05 5.20
N VAL A 183 5.83 10.09 6.04
CA VAL A 183 6.75 10.19 7.19
C VAL A 183 6.37 9.17 8.26
N ALA A 184 7.19 8.13 8.39
CA ALA A 184 7.06 7.11 9.43
C ALA A 184 6.95 7.74 10.84
N GLY A 185 5.82 7.50 11.52
CA GLY A 185 5.60 7.89 12.91
C GLY A 185 4.89 9.22 13.16
N ARG A 186 4.41 9.93 12.13
CA ARG A 186 3.57 11.14 12.32
C ARG A 186 2.11 10.80 12.63
N GLU A 187 1.62 9.66 12.17
CA GLU A 187 0.31 9.08 12.56
C GLU A 187 0.27 8.74 14.06
N ASP A 188 1.42 8.44 14.68
CA ASP A 188 1.54 8.08 16.10
C ASP A 188 1.66 9.29 17.04
N ALA A 189 1.73 10.51 16.50
CA ALA A 189 2.04 11.72 17.28
C ALA A 189 0.80 12.45 17.81
N ASP A 190 -0.41 12.09 17.37
CA ASP A 190 -1.62 12.68 17.90
C ASP A 190 -2.06 11.92 19.16
N ASP A 191 -1.30 12.10 20.24
CA ASP A 191 -1.67 11.68 21.61
C ASP A 191 -3.04 12.29 21.94
N MET A 192 -4.10 11.54 21.64
CA MET A 192 -5.48 11.90 21.96
C MET A 192 -5.67 11.70 23.47
N THR A 193 -6.26 12.66 24.16
CA THR A 193 -6.63 12.46 25.56
C THR A 193 -7.99 11.79 25.62
N GLY A 194 -8.07 10.61 26.23
CA GLY A 194 -9.32 9.84 26.32
C GLY A 194 -9.25 8.74 27.36
N LEU A 195 -10.30 7.92 27.44
CA LEU A 195 -10.30 6.72 28.28
C LEU A 195 -9.59 5.59 27.53
N CYS A 196 -8.60 4.97 28.17
CA CYS A 196 -7.90 3.83 27.59
C CYS A 196 -8.84 2.62 27.47
N GLU A 197 -8.93 2.00 26.29
CA GLU A 197 -9.85 0.88 26.05
C GLU A 197 -9.55 -0.38 26.88
N MET A 198 -8.34 -0.51 27.46
CA MET A 198 -7.99 -1.63 28.35
C MET A 198 -8.19 -1.29 29.84
N CYS A 199 -7.58 -0.21 30.30
CA CYS A 199 -7.56 0.13 31.74
C CYS A 199 -8.55 1.21 32.15
N GLU A 200 -9.32 1.76 31.20
CA GLU A 200 -10.38 2.77 31.39
C GLU A 200 -9.93 4.05 32.10
N ARG A 201 -8.62 4.27 32.24
CA ARG A 201 -8.07 5.47 32.84
C ARG A 201 -8.07 6.62 31.82
N PRO A 202 -8.37 7.86 32.24
CA PRO A 202 -8.19 9.05 31.40
C PRO A 202 -6.69 9.32 31.21
N MET A 203 -6.16 9.02 30.02
CA MET A 203 -4.74 9.04 29.71
C MET A 203 -4.50 9.63 28.31
N ASN A 204 -3.24 9.96 27.99
CA ASN A 204 -2.82 10.09 26.60
C ASN A 204 -2.87 8.70 25.96
N LEU A 205 -3.54 8.59 24.82
CA LEU A 205 -3.76 7.37 24.08
C LEU A 205 -2.89 7.35 22.83
N THR A 206 -2.39 6.17 22.52
CA THR A 206 -1.69 5.83 21.28
C THR A 206 -2.52 4.82 20.53
N ALA A 207 -2.55 4.91 19.21
CA ALA A 207 -3.08 3.82 18.38
C ALA A 207 -2.19 2.58 18.54
N HIS A 208 -2.81 1.44 18.78
CA HIS A 208 -2.13 0.14 18.79
C HIS A 208 -2.81 -0.76 17.76
N HIS A 209 -2.05 -1.15 16.74
CA HIS A 209 -2.50 -2.11 15.76
C HIS A 209 -2.70 -3.47 16.41
N VAL A 210 -3.94 -3.95 16.42
CA VAL A 210 -4.26 -5.24 17.06
C VAL A 210 -3.61 -6.40 16.29
N ILE A 211 -3.44 -6.22 14.97
CA ILE A 211 -2.59 -7.06 14.13
C ILE A 211 -1.31 -6.27 13.85
N PRO A 212 -0.15 -6.62 14.44
CA PRO A 212 1.07 -5.85 14.29
C PRO A 212 1.46 -5.64 12.82
N ARG A 213 1.81 -4.41 12.45
CA ARG A 213 2.16 -4.02 11.06
C ARG A 213 3.22 -4.93 10.43
N VAL A 214 4.21 -5.36 11.23
CA VAL A 214 5.26 -6.30 10.78
C VAL A 214 4.73 -7.65 10.28
N THR A 215 3.48 -8.00 10.59
CA THR A 215 2.83 -9.23 10.11
C THR A 215 1.93 -9.00 8.90
N HIS A 216 1.64 -7.76 8.50
CA HIS A 216 0.64 -7.44 7.48
C HIS A 216 0.96 -8.13 6.14
N SER A 217 2.20 -8.05 5.63
CA SER A 217 2.61 -8.72 4.38
C SER A 217 2.38 -10.25 4.39
N LYS A 218 2.40 -10.88 5.57
CA LYS A 218 2.09 -12.31 5.70
C LYS A 218 0.60 -12.59 5.65
N TYR A 219 -0.22 -11.73 6.25
CA TYR A 219 -1.68 -11.91 6.29
C TYR A 219 -2.35 -11.42 5.00
N LEU A 220 -1.79 -10.44 4.30
CA LEU A 220 -2.24 -10.05 2.95
C LEU A 220 -2.20 -11.24 1.98
N ARG A 221 -1.09 -11.99 1.96
CA ARG A 221 -0.94 -13.25 1.19
C ARG A 221 -1.92 -14.37 1.58
N LYS A 222 -2.68 -14.20 2.67
CA LYS A 222 -3.69 -15.15 3.14
C LYS A 222 -5.13 -14.66 2.90
N GLY A 223 -5.31 -13.58 2.13
CA GLY A 223 -6.62 -13.03 1.79
C GLY A 223 -7.23 -12.10 2.84
N TYR A 224 -6.46 -11.57 3.80
CA TYR A 224 -6.97 -10.56 4.74
C TYR A 224 -6.91 -9.16 4.12
N THR A 225 -7.96 -8.34 4.31
CA THR A 225 -8.03 -6.97 3.76
C THR A 225 -7.12 -5.99 4.53
N LYS A 226 -6.67 -4.93 3.86
CA LYS A 226 -5.83 -3.88 4.48
C LYS A 226 -6.59 -3.16 5.59
N GLU A 227 -7.88 -2.93 5.43
CA GLU A 227 -8.75 -2.27 6.40
C GLU A 227 -8.79 -3.09 7.70
N PHE A 228 -8.96 -4.41 7.58
CA PHE A 228 -8.96 -5.31 8.73
C PHE A 228 -7.60 -5.31 9.44
N LEU A 229 -6.49 -5.38 8.69
CA LEU A 229 -5.14 -5.37 9.25
C LEU A 229 -4.78 -4.05 9.95
N ASN A 230 -5.35 -2.94 9.48
CA ASN A 230 -5.17 -1.61 10.07
C ASN A 230 -6.10 -1.34 11.27
N THR A 231 -6.87 -2.33 11.73
CA THR A 231 -7.67 -2.20 12.95
C THR A 231 -6.79 -1.80 14.15
N CYS A 232 -7.12 -0.68 14.76
CA CYS A 232 -6.42 -0.12 15.90
C CYS A 232 -7.31 -0.02 17.14
N ILE A 233 -6.69 -0.11 18.31
CA ILE A 233 -7.29 0.24 19.60
C ILE A 233 -6.57 1.45 20.19
N MET A 234 -7.31 2.30 20.88
CA MET A 234 -6.83 3.50 21.53
C MET A 234 -6.50 3.22 23.00
N ILE A 235 -5.21 3.02 23.27
CA ILE A 235 -4.74 2.60 24.60
C ILE A 235 -3.63 3.50 25.11
N CYS A 236 -3.51 3.60 26.44
CA CYS A 236 -2.40 4.35 27.02
C CYS A 236 -1.07 3.64 26.81
N ARG A 237 0.03 4.40 26.74
CA ARG A 237 1.40 3.87 26.56
C ARG A 237 1.75 2.71 27.50
N GLN A 238 1.30 2.75 28.75
CA GLN A 238 1.59 1.68 29.72
C GLN A 238 0.90 0.36 29.34
N CYS A 239 -0.34 0.43 28.84
CA CYS A 239 -1.08 -0.74 28.35
C CYS A 239 -0.46 -1.25 27.04
N HIS A 240 -0.11 -0.35 26.12
CA HIS A 240 0.61 -0.68 24.90
C HIS A 240 1.89 -1.45 25.21
N SER A 241 2.76 -0.90 26.07
CA SER A 241 3.98 -1.59 26.50
C SER A 241 3.71 -2.94 27.17
N LYS A 242 2.60 -3.09 27.91
CA LYS A 242 2.27 -4.40 28.52
C LYS A 242 1.94 -5.44 27.46
N ILE A 243 1.15 -5.12 26.42
CA ILE A 243 0.80 -6.06 25.34
C ILE A 243 2.07 -6.65 24.71
N HIS A 244 3.00 -5.81 24.27
CA HIS A 244 4.25 -6.26 23.66
C HIS A 244 5.27 -6.84 24.64
N SER A 245 5.03 -6.77 25.95
CA SER A 245 5.88 -7.43 26.95
C SER A 245 5.45 -8.85 27.26
N VAL A 246 4.18 -9.21 27.00
CA VAL A 246 3.64 -10.54 27.33
C VAL A 246 3.67 -11.49 26.15
N GLU A 247 3.47 -10.96 24.94
CA GLU A 247 3.37 -11.78 23.73
C GLU A 247 4.16 -11.15 22.59
N ASP A 248 4.67 -12.01 21.70
CA ASP A 248 5.37 -11.59 20.50
C ASP A 248 4.39 -11.19 19.38
N ASN A 249 4.89 -10.49 18.37
CA ASN A 249 4.04 -9.99 17.28
C ASN A 249 3.34 -11.11 16.50
N LYS A 250 3.91 -12.32 16.47
CA LYS A 250 3.34 -13.48 15.74
C LYS A 250 2.16 -14.07 16.51
N THR A 251 2.29 -14.27 17.81
CA THR A 251 1.22 -14.75 18.68
C THR A 251 0.11 -13.72 18.79
N LEU A 252 0.43 -12.43 18.92
CA LEU A 252 -0.56 -11.36 18.90
C LEU A 252 -1.42 -11.40 17.62
N ALA A 253 -0.80 -11.49 16.45
CA ALA A 253 -1.52 -11.57 15.17
C ALA A 253 -2.37 -12.84 15.01
N ARG A 254 -2.00 -13.96 15.64
CA ARG A 254 -2.67 -15.26 15.47
C ARG A 254 -3.77 -15.49 16.50
N GLU A 255 -3.49 -15.19 17.76
CA GLU A 255 -4.30 -15.61 18.91
C GLU A 255 -4.98 -14.43 19.60
N TYR A 256 -4.39 -13.23 19.52
CA TYR A 256 -4.87 -12.03 20.22
C TYR A 256 -5.15 -10.86 19.27
N ASN A 257 -5.76 -11.16 18.12
CA ASN A 257 -5.98 -10.21 17.03
C ASN A 257 -7.24 -9.33 17.17
N THR A 258 -7.87 -9.31 18.34
CA THR A 258 -8.97 -8.38 18.69
C THR A 258 -8.80 -7.90 20.14
N LEU A 259 -9.40 -6.76 20.51
CA LEU A 259 -9.38 -6.26 21.89
C LEU A 259 -9.92 -7.32 22.87
N ASP A 260 -11.04 -7.96 22.54
CA ASP A 260 -11.67 -8.98 23.39
C ASP A 260 -10.74 -10.16 23.64
N LYS A 261 -9.96 -10.57 22.64
CA LYS A 261 -8.98 -11.65 22.81
C LYS A 261 -7.80 -11.19 23.67
N ILE A 262 -7.26 -10.00 23.43
CA ILE A 262 -6.21 -9.40 24.27
C ILE A 262 -6.66 -9.36 25.75
N MET A 263 -7.91 -8.98 26.00
CA MET A 263 -8.48 -8.89 27.34
C MET A 263 -8.75 -10.25 28.01
N GLN A 264 -8.64 -11.36 27.28
CA GLN A 264 -8.69 -12.72 27.83
C GLN A 264 -7.32 -13.26 28.25
N HIS A 265 -6.22 -12.59 27.90
CA HIS A 265 -4.88 -13.05 28.28
C HIS A 265 -4.66 -12.95 29.80
N PRO A 266 -4.24 -14.02 30.51
CA PRO A 266 -4.14 -14.04 31.97
C PRO A 266 -3.29 -12.91 32.58
N GLU A 267 -2.12 -12.65 32.02
CA GLU A 267 -1.27 -11.54 32.48
C GLU A 267 -1.86 -10.15 32.21
N ILE A 268 -2.62 -10.00 31.13
CA ILE A 268 -3.26 -8.73 30.77
C ILE A 268 -4.41 -8.45 31.71
N ILE A 269 -5.20 -9.47 32.07
CA ILE A 269 -6.27 -9.36 33.08
C ILE A 269 -5.69 -8.86 34.42
N ALA A 270 -4.63 -9.51 34.90
CA ALA A 270 -3.95 -9.12 36.14
C ALA A 270 -3.41 -7.68 36.05
N TRP A 271 -2.80 -7.32 34.92
CA TRP A 271 -2.31 -5.97 34.66
C TRP A 271 -3.43 -4.93 34.68
N VAL A 272 -4.53 -5.16 33.96
CA VAL A 272 -5.66 -4.21 33.88
C VAL A 272 -6.26 -3.97 35.27
N ALA A 273 -6.46 -5.03 36.06
CA ALA A 273 -6.96 -4.93 37.42
C ALA A 273 -6.05 -4.09 38.33
N TYR A 274 -4.73 -4.21 38.15
CA TYR A 274 -3.75 -3.36 38.83
C TYR A 274 -3.75 -1.92 38.29
N ALA A 275 -3.74 -1.76 36.97
CA ALA A 275 -3.61 -0.49 36.27
C ALA A 275 -4.79 0.43 36.57
N ARG A 276 -6.03 -0.11 36.61
CA ARG A 276 -7.26 0.62 36.98
C ARG A 276 -7.15 1.35 38.33
N LYS A 277 -6.36 0.82 39.28
CA LYS A 277 -6.17 1.40 40.62
C LYS A 277 -5.12 2.50 40.66
N GLN A 278 -4.32 2.65 39.61
CA GLN A 278 -3.22 3.60 39.57
C GLN A 278 -3.71 5.00 39.18
N LYS A 279 -3.08 6.04 39.74
CA LYS A 279 -3.40 7.44 39.41
C LYS A 279 -3.21 7.71 37.92
N ALA A 280 -4.23 8.29 37.30
CA ALA A 280 -4.15 8.78 35.93
C ALA A 280 -3.20 9.98 35.86
N ARG A 281 -2.30 9.97 34.87
CA ARG A 281 -1.34 11.05 34.61
C ARG A 281 -1.41 11.42 33.13
N VAL A 282 -2.25 12.39 32.81
CA VAL A 282 -2.30 12.98 31.47
C VAL A 282 -1.17 14.00 31.38
N LYS A 283 -0.24 13.79 30.45
CA LYS A 283 0.79 14.78 30.15
C LYS A 283 0.20 15.81 29.17
N PRO A 284 0.40 17.12 29.40
CA PRO A 284 0.05 18.14 28.42
C PRO A 284 0.76 17.85 27.10
N ARG A 285 0.06 18.03 25.97
CA ARG A 285 0.69 17.98 24.64
C ARG A 285 1.88 18.95 24.65
N LYS A 286 3.07 18.44 24.35
CA LYS A 286 4.18 19.32 23.98
C LYS A 286 3.78 19.96 22.66
N LYS A 287 3.57 21.28 22.65
CA LYS A 287 3.46 22.00 21.38
C LYS A 287 4.71 21.65 20.57
N SER A 288 4.53 21.20 19.34
CA SER A 288 5.67 21.11 18.42
C SER A 288 6.34 22.48 18.42
N LYS A 289 7.68 22.50 18.46
CA LYS A 289 8.43 23.76 18.37
C LYS A 289 8.10 24.51 17.07
N TRP A 290 7.53 23.79 16.10
CA TRP A 290 7.24 24.23 14.75
C TRP A 290 5.75 24.08 14.47
N PRO A 291 5.01 25.18 14.23
CA PRO A 291 3.62 25.11 13.81
C PRO A 291 3.57 24.67 12.35
N VAL A 292 3.47 23.37 12.11
CA VAL A 292 2.99 22.88 10.82
C VAL A 292 1.50 23.20 10.74
N GLY A 293 1.09 23.78 9.60
CA GLY A 293 -0.17 24.48 9.40
C GLY A 293 -1.40 23.67 9.84
N LYS A 294 -2.38 24.39 10.38
CA LYS A 294 -3.74 23.90 10.59
C LYS A 294 -4.48 23.79 9.26
#